data_AF-A0A7C6K6Q4-F1
#
_entry.id   AF-A0A7C6K6Q4-F1
#
_cell.length_a   1.000
_cell.length_b   1.000
_cell.length_c   1.000
_cell.angle_alpha   90.00
_cell.angle_beta   90.00
_cell.angle_gamma   90.00
#
_symmetry.space_group_name_H-M   'P 1'
#
loop_
_entity.id
_entity.type
_entity.pdbx_description
1 polymer ?
#
loop_
_entity_poly.entity_id
_entity_poly.type
_entity_poly.pdbx_seq_one_letter_code
_entity_poly.pdbx_strand_id
1 'polypeptide(L)' 'MNISINSMEDLFLYGHLLPHIVLVDIDKRIGDWLASGGSIEDPYIKQQFRYAERFIKKVKKND' A
#
# COMPACT_ATOMS: atom_id res chain seq x y z
N MET A 1 13.96 5.56 9.07
CA MET A 1 12.63 5.22 9.62
C MET A 1 12.33 3.78 9.27
N ASN A 2 12.01 2.93 10.26
CA ASN A 2 11.72 1.52 10.01
C ASN A 2 10.25 1.37 9.63
N ILE A 3 9.91 1.63 8.35
CA ILE A 3 8.55 1.50 7.84
C ILE A 3 8.36 0.07 7.34
N SER A 4 7.32 -0.58 7.83
CA SER A 4 6.80 -1.86 7.33
C SER A 4 5.30 -1.73 7.13
N ILE A 5 4.79 -2.17 5.97
CA ILE A 5 3.36 -2.19 5.67
C ILE A 5 2.95 -3.63 5.40
N ASN A 6 2.16 -4.22 6.31
CA ASN A 6 1.71 -5.60 6.23
C ASN A 6 0.18 -5.75 6.38
N SER A 7 -0.52 -4.68 6.77
CA SER A 7 -1.98 -4.67 6.88
C SER A 7 -2.60 -3.39 6.31
N MET A 8 -3.93 -3.36 6.28
CA MET A 8 -4.69 -2.15 5.93
C MET A 8 -4.48 -1.03 6.93
N GLU A 9 -4.34 -1.35 8.22
CA GLU A 9 -4.05 -0.38 9.28
C GLU A 9 -2.68 0.27 9.07
N ASP A 10 -1.66 -0.51 8.68
CA ASP A 10 -0.35 0.05 8.34
C ASP A 10 -0.46 0.98 7.12
N LEU A 11 -1.21 0.56 6.09
CA LEU A 11 -1.40 1.36 4.88
C LEU A 11 -2.11 2.68 5.20
N PHE A 12 -3.10 2.66 6.09
CA PHE A 12 -3.79 3.86 6.57
C PHE A 12 -2.85 4.77 7.38
N LEU A 13 -2.09 4.18 8.32
CA LEU A 13 -1.13 4.90 9.17
C LEU A 13 -0.08 5.65 8.34
N TYR A 14 0.48 5.00 7.32
CA TYR A 14 1.54 5.57 6.48
C TYR A 14 1.04 6.20 5.18
N GLY A 15 -0.26 6.13 4.88
CA GLY A 15 -0.84 6.59 3.61
C GLY A 15 -0.60 8.07 3.32
N HIS A 16 -0.50 8.90 4.36
CA HIS A 16 -0.18 10.32 4.25
C HIS A 16 1.23 10.61 3.68
N LEU A 17 2.12 9.61 3.64
CA LEU A 17 3.46 9.71 3.04
C LEU A 17 3.47 9.38 1.54
N LEU A 18 2.35 8.92 0.99
CA LEU A 18 2.20 8.64 -0.43
C LEU A 18 1.60 9.84 -1.16
N PRO A 19 1.99 10.11 -2.41
CA PRO A 19 1.23 11.00 -3.28
C PRO A 19 -0.21 10.50 -3.40
N HIS A 20 -1.18 11.42 -3.41
CA HIS A 20 -2.60 11.08 -3.44
C HIS A 20 -2.97 10.08 -4.55
N ILE A 21 -2.42 10.27 -5.75
CA ILE A 21 -2.66 9.40 -6.91
C ILE A 21 -2.19 7.95 -6.67
N VAL A 22 -1.09 7.78 -5.93
CA VAL A 22 -0.52 6.45 -5.61
C VAL A 22 -1.38 5.75 -4.57
N LEU A 23 -1.80 6.47 -3.53
CA LEU A 23 -2.70 5.92 -2.50
C LEU A 23 -4.04 5.48 -3.10
N VAL A 24 -4.62 6.29 -4.00
CA VAL A 24 -5.89 5.97 -4.68
C VAL A 24 -5.75 4.77 -5.62
N ASP A 25 -4.63 4.61 -6.33
CA ASP A 25 -4.41 3.42 -7.18
C ASP A 25 -4.34 2.15 -6.32
N ILE A 26 -3.61 2.19 -5.20
CA ILE A 26 -3.50 1.06 -4.27
C ILE A 26 -4.87 0.70 -3.69
N ASP A 27 -5.62 1.69 -3.20
CA ASP A 27 -6.95 1.51 -2.62
C ASP A 27 -7.92 0.87 -3.63
N LYS A 28 -7.94 1.36 -4.88
CA LYS A 28 -8.75 0.77 -5.96
C LYS A 28 -8.37 -0.67 -6.27
N ARG A 29 -7.06 -0.98 -6.38
CA ARG A 29 -6.59 -2.36 -6.63
C ARG A 29 -7.01 -3.33 -5.54
N ILE A 30 -6.93 -2.89 -4.28
CA ILE A 30 -7.38 -3.69 -3.14
C ILE A 30 -8.90 -3.87 -3.22
N GLY A 31 -9.65 -2.79 -3.42
CA GLY A 31 -11.12 -2.82 -3.55
C GLY A 31 -11.60 -3.73 -4.68
N ASP A 32 -11.03 -3.60 -5.88
CA ASP A 32 -11.36 -4.41 -7.05
C ASP A 32 -11.08 -5.90 -6.80
N TRP A 33 -9.95 -6.22 -6.14
CA TRP A 33 -9.61 -7.59 -5.80
C TRP A 33 -10.61 -8.20 -4.82
N LEU A 34 -10.94 -7.49 -3.75
CA LEU A 34 -11.92 -7.95 -2.76
C LEU A 34 -13.31 -8.09 -3.38
N ALA A 35 -13.73 -7.15 -4.23
CA ALA A 35 -15.00 -7.21 -4.96
C ALA A 35 -15.09 -8.41 -5.92
N SER A 36 -13.96 -8.90 -6.42
CA SER A 36 -13.87 -10.11 -7.24
C SER A 36 -13.95 -11.43 -6.44
N GLY A 37 -14.07 -11.36 -5.12
CA GLY A 37 -14.08 -12.52 -4.22
C GLY A 37 -12.70 -12.88 -3.65
N GLY A 38 -11.69 -12.03 -3.87
CA GLY A 38 -10.37 -12.17 -3.26
C GLY A 38 -10.37 -11.88 -1.76
N SER A 39 -9.31 -12.30 -1.08
CA SER A 39 -9.10 -12.13 0.35
C SER A 39 -8.03 -11.07 0.64
N ILE A 40 -8.13 -10.40 1.79
CA ILE A 40 -7.10 -9.49 2.29
C ILE A 40 -5.75 -10.21 2.52
N GLU A 41 -5.80 -11.52 2.77
CA GLU A 41 -4.62 -12.34 3.01
C GLU A 41 -3.88 -12.76 1.74
N ASP A 42 -4.46 -12.47 0.58
CA ASP A 42 -3.93 -12.94 -0.69
C ASP A 42 -2.55 -12.33 -0.99
N PRO A 43 -1.67 -13.10 -1.66
CA PRO A 43 -0.35 -12.60 -2.07
C PRO A 43 -0.43 -11.30 -2.90
N TYR A 44 -1.53 -11.08 -3.63
CA TYR A 44 -1.77 -9.85 -4.39
C TYR A 44 -1.88 -8.62 -3.50
N ILE A 45 -2.64 -8.69 -2.39
CA ILE A 45 -2.77 -7.58 -1.44
C ILE A 45 -1.43 -7.29 -0.77
N LYS A 46 -0.70 -8.34 -0.37
CA LYS A 46 0.65 -8.22 0.18
C LYS A 46 1.63 -7.55 -0.79
N GLN A 47 1.42 -7.67 -2.11
CA GLN A 47 2.19 -6.93 -3.10
C GLN A 47 1.88 -5.43 -3.08
N GLN A 48 0.62 -5.04 -2.90
CA GLN A 48 0.23 -3.63 -2.82
C GLN A 48 0.87 -2.93 -1.61
N PHE A 49 0.90 -3.61 -0.46
CA PHE A 49 1.58 -3.11 0.74
C PHE A 49 3.09 -2.93 0.54
N ARG A 50 3.76 -3.92 -0.07
CA ARG A 50 5.18 -3.81 -0.41
C ARG A 50 5.47 -2.69 -1.39
N TYR A 51 4.55 -2.44 -2.33
CA TYR A 51 4.67 -1.34 -3.27
C TYR A 51 4.61 0.02 -2.55
N ALA A 52 3.62 0.24 -1.68
CA ALA A 52 3.54 1.44 -0.83
C ALA A 52 4.81 1.65 -0.02
N GLU A 53 5.29 0.61 0.66
CA GLU A 53 6.48 0.67 1.51
C GLU A 53 7.72 1.08 0.70
N ARG A 54 7.93 0.45 -0.47
CA ARG A 54 9.05 0.76 -1.37
C ARG A 54 8.96 2.19 -1.91
N PHE A 55 7.75 2.66 -2.23
CA PHE A 55 7.54 4.01 -2.73
C PHE A 55 7.99 5.05 -1.69
N ILE A 56 7.51 4.92 -0.45
CA ILE A 56 7.86 5.83 0.65
C ILE A 56 9.37 5.80 0.93
N LYS A 57 9.97 4.61 0.97
CA LYS A 57 11.42 4.46 1.17
C LYS A 57 12.24 5.11 0.04
N LYS A 58 11.76 5.06 -1.20
CA LYS A 58 12.44 5.65 -2.36
C LYS A 58 12.35 7.17 -2.36
N VAL A 59 11.18 7.76 -2.07
CA VAL A 59 11.01 9.21 -1.99
C VAL A 59 11.98 9.80 -0.96
N LYS A 60 12.02 9.23 0.25
CA LYS A 60 12.93 9.70 1.31
C LYS A 60 14.41 9.55 1.01
N LYS A 61 14.82 8.69 0.07
CA LYS A 61 16.23 8.58 -0.32
C LYS A 61 16.66 9.73 -1.23
N ASN A 62 15.69 10.35 -1.90
CA ASN A 62 15.92 11.42 -2.86
C ASN A 62 15.67 12.83 -2.26
N ASP A 63 15.25 12.90 -1.00
CA ASP A 63 15.19 14.10 -0.16
C ASP A 63 16.50 14.22 0.65
#